data_AF-A0A7S1WC48-F1
#
_entry.id   AF-A0A7S1WC48-F1
#
_cell.length_a   1.000
_cell.length_b   1.000
_cell.length_c   1.000
_cell.angle_alpha   90.00
_cell.angle_beta   90.00
_cell.angle_gamma   90.00
#
_symmetry.space_group_name_H-M   'P 1'
#
loop_
_entity.id
_entity.type
_entity.pdbx_description
1 polymer ?
#
loop_
_entity_poly.entity_id
_entity_poly.type
_entity_poly.pdbx_seq_one_letter_code
_entity_poly.pdbx_strand_id
1 'polypeptide(L)'
;GWFHEGRLVSFHAEDGTTGKAGSAAWSSPLPAGATVTVRLHDGALTFAVDGESVGEGFHKPIPIGPTYCPAVILAHCGSALEVVRLRGTPRDQCPLDVLVGVASLARKYMVSAILAVSTEALKDRVASAKLRRDVGAFEQVLAAAVSWDLVAVRTAALDAAKDFLELRDEYDAGNLLPEVSCDLQAIWA
;
A
#
# COMPACT_ATOMS: atom_id res chain seq x y z
N GLY A 1 32.98 21.16 2.76
CA GLY A 1 32.68 20.32 1.59
C GLY A 1 32.33 18.94 2.10
N TRP A 2 31.14 18.45 1.77
CA TRP A 2 30.70 17.11 2.14
C TRP A 2 30.05 16.49 0.90
N PHE A 3 30.43 15.26 0.58
CA PHE A 3 29.91 14.34 -0.44
C PHE A 3 30.63 14.30 -1.81
N HIS A 4 31.41 13.22 -1.96
CA HIS A 4 31.80 12.54 -3.19
C HIS A 4 31.12 11.14 -3.16
N GLU A 5 30.71 10.58 -4.31
CA GLU A 5 30.32 9.16 -4.50
C GLU A 5 28.90 8.70 -4.12
N GLY A 6 27.88 9.55 -4.18
CA GLY A 6 26.47 9.11 -4.18
C GLY A 6 26.15 8.07 -3.11
N ARG A 7 26.29 8.43 -1.82
CA ARG A 7 25.95 7.57 -0.67
C ARG A 7 24.54 7.87 -0.19
N LEU A 8 23.81 6.86 0.31
CA LEU A 8 22.57 7.08 1.08
C LEU A 8 22.97 7.35 2.53
N VAL A 9 22.80 8.58 3.02
CA VAL A 9 23.56 9.06 4.20
C VAL A 9 22.75 9.12 5.50
N SER A 10 21.42 9.14 5.47
CA SER A 10 20.67 9.35 6.71
C SER A 10 19.20 8.99 6.61
N PHE A 11 18.66 8.51 7.74
CA PHE A 11 17.23 8.36 7.98
C PHE A 11 16.83 9.22 9.18
N HIS A 12 15.59 9.71 9.13
CA HIS A 12 14.97 10.50 10.17
C HIS A 12 13.73 9.77 10.67
N ALA A 13 13.64 9.54 11.98
CA ALA A 13 12.41 9.11 12.63
C ALA A 13 11.55 10.32 13.01
N GLU A 14 10.24 10.14 13.14
CA GLU A 14 9.31 11.22 13.52
C GLU A 14 9.58 11.76 14.93
N ASP A 15 10.17 10.96 15.82
CA ASP A 15 10.60 11.37 17.16
C ASP A 15 11.90 12.21 17.17
N GLY A 16 12.47 12.49 16.00
CA GLY A 16 13.71 13.25 15.83
C GLY A 16 14.99 12.41 15.97
N THR A 17 14.89 11.09 16.18
CA THR A 17 16.09 10.24 16.15
C THR A 17 16.68 10.15 14.74
N THR A 18 18.00 10.22 14.67
CA THR A 18 18.75 10.13 13.41
C THR A 18 19.67 8.92 13.46
N GLY A 19 19.59 8.10 12.41
CA GLY A 19 20.46 6.94 12.21
C GLY A 19 21.37 7.16 11.00
N LYS A 20 22.66 6.89 11.15
CA LYS A 20 23.60 6.79 10.02
C LYS A 20 23.65 5.32 9.57
N ALA A 21 23.28 5.07 8.33
CA ALA A 21 23.51 3.78 7.70
C ALA A 21 25.03 3.55 7.58
N GLY A 22 25.46 2.33 7.89
CA GLY A 22 26.83 1.90 7.67
C GLY A 22 27.15 1.99 6.18
N SER A 23 28.33 2.45 5.81
CA SER A 23 28.75 2.56 4.42
C SER A 23 28.99 1.17 3.82
N ALA A 24 27.94 0.44 3.48
CA ALA A 24 28.08 -0.65 2.52
C ALA A 24 28.43 0.00 1.18
N ALA A 25 29.66 -0.25 0.70
CA ALA A 25 30.15 0.30 -0.54
C ALA A 25 29.42 -0.38 -1.70
N TRP A 26 28.41 0.28 -2.28
CA TRP A 26 28.02 -0.03 -3.65
C TRP A 26 29.16 0.33 -4.60
N SER A 27 29.27 -0.40 -5.71
CA SER A 27 30.08 0.02 -6.85
C SER A 27 29.46 1.29 -7.42
N SER A 28 29.91 2.44 -6.92
CA SER A 28 29.51 3.75 -7.41
C SER A 28 30.13 3.98 -8.80
N PRO A 29 29.40 4.58 -9.76
CA PRO A 29 28.01 5.01 -9.69
C PRO A 29 27.01 3.87 -9.97
N LEU A 30 25.79 3.97 -9.41
CA LEU A 30 24.67 3.13 -9.82
C LEU A 30 24.36 3.34 -11.32
N PRO A 31 24.04 2.28 -12.07
CA PRO A 31 23.65 2.43 -13.47
C PRO A 31 22.37 3.26 -13.61
N ALA A 32 22.27 4.02 -14.71
CA ALA A 32 21.06 4.78 -15.00
C ALA A 32 19.87 3.82 -15.16
N GLY A 33 18.77 4.10 -14.44
CA GLY A 33 17.58 3.23 -14.42
C GLY A 33 17.61 2.10 -13.39
N ALA A 34 18.65 2.01 -12.55
CA ALA A 34 18.71 1.04 -11.47
C ALA A 34 17.52 1.18 -10.51
N THR A 35 16.92 0.05 -10.13
CA THR A 35 15.84 -0.01 -9.15
C THR A 35 16.40 -0.34 -7.77
N VAL A 36 16.30 0.61 -6.84
CA VAL A 36 16.69 0.38 -5.45
C VAL A 36 15.48 -0.06 -4.64
N THR A 37 15.54 -1.28 -4.10
CA THR A 37 14.54 -1.80 -3.17
C THR A 37 15.07 -1.67 -1.74
N VAL A 38 14.30 -1.00 -0.89
CA VAL A 38 14.57 -0.91 0.56
C VAL A 38 13.56 -1.78 1.29
N ARG A 39 14.01 -2.65 2.19
CA ARG A 39 13.14 -3.51 3.01
C ARG A 39 13.49 -3.34 4.49
N LEU A 40 12.48 -3.13 5.32
CA LEU A 40 12.60 -3.18 6.78
C LEU A 40 11.99 -4.50 7.26
N HIS A 41 12.80 -5.37 7.89
CA HIS A 41 12.36 -6.66 8.41
C HIS A 41 13.07 -6.94 9.74
N ASP A 42 12.33 -7.26 10.79
CA ASP A 42 12.85 -7.56 12.14
C ASP A 42 13.84 -6.51 12.69
N GLY A 43 13.58 -5.22 12.44
CA GLY A 43 14.48 -4.13 12.85
C GLY A 43 15.77 -4.03 12.04
N ALA A 44 15.94 -4.84 10.99
CA ALA A 44 17.03 -4.71 10.03
C ALA A 44 16.52 -4.04 8.74
N LEU A 45 17.24 -3.01 8.29
CA LEU A 45 17.03 -2.44 6.96
C LEU A 45 17.98 -3.15 5.98
N THR A 46 17.43 -3.69 4.91
CA THR A 46 18.19 -4.30 3.83
C THR A 46 17.97 -3.52 2.54
N PHE A 47 19.02 -3.46 1.73
CA PHE A 47 19.00 -2.80 0.43
C PHE A 47 19.22 -3.84 -0.66
N ALA A 48 18.47 -3.72 -1.75
CA ALA A 48 18.73 -4.46 -2.97
C ALA A 48 18.77 -3.51 -4.17
N VAL A 49 19.67 -3.76 -5.11
CA VAL A 49 19.78 -3.01 -6.37
C VAL A 49 19.49 -4.00 -7.49
N ASP A 50 18.47 -3.70 -8.30
CA ASP A 50 18.00 -4.57 -9.39
C ASP A 50 17.70 -6.01 -8.94
N GLY A 51 17.27 -6.15 -7.68
CA GLY A 51 16.93 -7.43 -7.05
C GLY A 51 18.09 -8.11 -6.31
N GLU A 52 19.33 -7.66 -6.48
CA GLU A 52 20.50 -8.21 -5.79
C GLU A 52 20.72 -7.55 -4.43
N SER A 53 20.83 -8.34 -3.36
CA SER A 53 21.03 -7.84 -2.00
C SER A 53 22.43 -7.23 -1.84
N VAL A 54 22.49 -5.99 -1.38
CA VAL A 54 23.74 -5.23 -1.19
C VAL A 54 24.23 -5.28 0.27
N GLY A 55 23.47 -5.97 1.14
CA GLY A 55 23.81 -6.20 2.55
C GLY A 55 22.91 -5.45 3.54
N GLU A 56 23.28 -5.54 4.82
CA GLU A 56 22.58 -4.87 5.91
C GLU A 56 22.97 -3.40 5.98
N GLY A 57 21.96 -2.54 6.02
CA GLY A 57 22.12 -1.09 5.98
C GLY A 57 22.63 -0.47 7.27
N PHE A 58 22.47 -1.14 8.40
CA PHE A 58 22.80 -0.59 9.71
C PHE A 58 23.64 -1.54 10.55
N HIS A 59 24.65 -0.97 11.22
CA HIS A 59 25.45 -1.69 12.20
C HIS A 59 24.72 -1.90 13.54
N LYS A 60 23.54 -1.27 13.71
CA LYS A 60 22.70 -1.42 14.90
C LYS A 60 21.26 -1.69 14.47
N PRO A 61 20.52 -2.56 15.17
CA PRO A 61 19.11 -2.78 14.90
C PRO A 61 18.32 -1.48 15.07
N ILE A 62 17.39 -1.23 14.16
CA ILE A 62 16.44 -0.12 14.21
C ILE A 62 15.51 -0.35 15.40
N PRO A 63 15.29 0.66 16.26
CA PRO A 63 14.36 0.54 17.37
C PRO A 63 12.96 0.12 16.90
N ILE A 64 12.38 -0.87 17.59
CA ILE A 64 11.01 -1.32 17.36
C ILE A 64 10.07 -0.37 18.09
N GLY A 65 9.03 0.12 17.42
CA GLY A 65 8.00 0.97 18.02
C GLY A 65 7.77 2.31 17.31
N PRO A 66 8.82 3.08 16.96
CA PRO A 66 8.66 4.34 16.23
C PRO A 66 8.15 4.12 14.80
N THR A 67 7.40 5.10 14.30
CA THR A 67 7.03 5.20 12.88
C THR A 67 8.18 5.84 12.11
N TYR A 68 8.54 5.24 10.97
CA TYR A 68 9.63 5.72 10.12
C TYR A 68 9.09 6.13 8.76
N CYS A 69 9.47 7.33 8.33
CA CYS A 69 9.15 7.84 6.99
C CYS A 69 10.33 7.56 6.04
N PRO A 70 10.10 6.93 4.88
CA PRO A 70 11.15 6.80 3.88
C PRO A 70 11.50 8.20 3.36
N ALA A 71 12.77 8.58 3.43
CA ALA A 71 13.28 9.84 2.93
C ALA A 71 14.42 9.58 1.93
N VAL A 72 14.42 10.32 0.83
CA VAL A 72 15.49 10.30 -0.17
C VAL A 72 16.07 11.71 -0.27
N ILE A 73 17.38 11.82 -0.03
CA ILE A 73 18.10 13.09 -0.13
C ILE A 73 18.91 13.08 -1.42
N LEU A 74 18.62 14.02 -2.32
CA LEU A 74 19.36 14.20 -3.56
C LEU A 74 20.46 15.25 -3.35
N ALA A 75 21.71 14.88 -3.68
CA ALA A 75 22.86 15.77 -3.54
C ALA A 75 22.93 16.86 -4.62
N HIS A 76 22.22 16.69 -5.74
CA HIS A 76 22.29 17.59 -6.90
C HIS A 76 20.90 18.07 -7.31
N CYS A 77 20.78 19.38 -7.52
CA CYS A 77 19.60 20.01 -8.09
C CYS A 77 19.50 19.64 -9.59
N GLY A 78 18.38 19.02 -10.00
CA GLY A 78 18.10 18.68 -11.40
C GLY A 78 17.90 17.18 -11.69
N SER A 79 18.09 16.29 -10.71
CA SER A 79 17.75 14.88 -10.86
C SER A 79 16.27 14.64 -10.52
N ALA A 80 15.55 13.94 -11.40
CA ALA A 80 14.21 13.44 -11.11
C ALA A 80 14.32 12.07 -10.44
N LEU A 81 13.62 11.89 -9.31
CA LEU A 81 13.47 10.60 -8.65
C LEU A 81 12.01 10.17 -8.80
N GLU A 82 11.78 8.99 -9.37
CA GLU A 82 10.46 8.36 -9.37
C GLU A 82 10.40 7.33 -8.24
N VAL A 83 9.49 7.54 -7.29
CA VAL A 83 9.21 6.54 -6.26
C VAL A 83 8.23 5.53 -6.86
N VAL A 84 8.75 4.42 -7.37
CA VAL A 84 7.97 3.43 -8.11
C VAL A 84 7.00 2.65 -7.21
N ARG A 85 7.38 2.37 -5.95
CA ARG A 85 6.51 1.60 -5.04
C ARG A 85 6.92 1.70 -3.58
N LEU A 86 5.98 2.07 -2.71
CA LEU A 86 6.08 1.88 -1.27
C LEU A 86 5.23 0.65 -0.89
N ARG A 87 5.85 -0.42 -0.42
CA ARG A 87 5.15 -1.58 0.17
C ARG A 87 5.34 -1.52 1.68
N GLY A 88 4.42 -0.88 2.39
CA GLY A 88 4.38 -0.87 3.85
C GLY A 88 3.87 -2.19 4.42
N THR A 89 4.25 -2.51 5.66
CA THR A 89 3.61 -3.60 6.42
C THR A 89 2.14 -3.24 6.70
N PRO A 90 1.23 -4.21 6.85
CA PRO A 90 -0.22 -4.01 6.79
C PRO A 90 -0.87 -3.25 7.97
N ARG A 91 -0.09 -2.51 8.78
CA ARG A 91 -0.61 -1.72 9.92
C ARG A 91 -0.95 -0.27 9.58
N ASP A 92 -0.53 0.25 8.43
CA ASP A 92 -0.84 1.62 7.97
C ASP A 92 -1.85 1.65 6.81
N GLN A 93 -2.77 0.69 6.77
CA GLN A 93 -3.86 0.79 5.81
C GLN A 93 -4.83 1.86 6.30
N CYS A 94 -4.95 2.96 5.54
CA CYS A 94 -5.96 4.01 5.73
C CYS A 94 -7.28 3.38 6.21
N PRO A 95 -7.89 3.84 7.33
CA PRO A 95 -9.15 3.27 7.80
C PRO A 95 -10.19 3.17 6.67
N LEU A 96 -10.92 2.05 6.62
CA LEU A 96 -11.77 1.74 5.48
C LEU A 96 -12.87 2.80 5.27
N ASP A 97 -13.44 3.30 6.35
CA ASP A 97 -14.38 4.42 6.37
C ASP A 97 -13.80 5.70 5.76
N VAL A 98 -12.55 6.03 6.09
CA VAL A 98 -11.84 7.18 5.51
C VAL A 98 -11.58 6.96 4.01
N LEU A 99 -11.13 5.77 3.62
CA LEU A 99 -10.88 5.44 2.21
C LEU A 99 -12.15 5.51 1.37
N VAL A 100 -13.25 4.96 1.88
CA VAL A 100 -14.58 5.07 1.25
C VAL A 100 -14.99 6.54 1.18
N GLY A 101 -14.86 7.31 2.26
CA GLY A 101 -15.19 8.73 2.28
C GLY A 101 -14.42 9.55 1.25
N VAL A 102 -13.12 9.28 1.09
CA VAL A 102 -12.27 9.91 0.06
C VAL A 102 -12.76 9.54 -1.34
N ALA A 103 -13.05 8.26 -1.60
CA ALA A 103 -13.57 7.82 -2.90
C ALA A 103 -14.92 8.48 -3.23
N SER A 104 -15.83 8.54 -2.25
CA SER A 104 -17.14 9.19 -2.37
C SER A 104 -17.03 10.67 -2.68
N LEU A 105 -16.17 11.40 -1.95
CA LEU A 105 -15.92 12.82 -2.21
C LEU A 105 -15.27 13.04 -3.57
N ALA A 106 -14.27 12.23 -3.93
CA ALA A 106 -13.60 12.31 -5.23
C ALA A 106 -14.58 12.06 -6.38
N ARG A 107 -15.50 11.10 -6.25
CA ARG A 107 -16.59 10.85 -7.21
C ARG A 107 -17.54 12.04 -7.30
N LYS A 108 -18.01 12.54 -6.15
CA LYS A 108 -18.96 13.67 -6.07
C LYS A 108 -18.41 14.96 -6.70
N TYR A 109 -17.12 15.23 -6.51
CA TYR A 109 -16.45 16.41 -7.05
C TYR A 109 -15.65 16.14 -8.33
N MET A 110 -15.80 14.95 -8.93
CA MET A 110 -15.15 14.55 -10.18
C MET A 110 -13.61 14.70 -10.18
N VAL A 111 -12.97 14.49 -9.03
CA VAL A 111 -11.51 14.57 -8.89
C VAL A 111 -10.89 13.26 -9.38
N SER A 112 -10.70 13.15 -10.70
CA SER A 112 -10.31 11.91 -11.40
C SER A 112 -9.04 11.26 -10.85
N ALA A 113 -8.01 12.04 -10.53
CA ALA A 113 -6.74 11.50 -10.01
C ALA A 113 -6.93 10.78 -8.66
N ILE A 114 -7.66 11.40 -7.73
CA ILE A 114 -7.92 10.82 -6.40
C ILE A 114 -8.90 9.64 -6.52
N LEU A 115 -9.90 9.75 -7.40
CA LEU A 115 -10.84 8.66 -7.65
C LEU A 115 -10.11 7.43 -8.18
N ALA A 116 -9.15 7.57 -9.10
CA ALA A 116 -8.36 6.46 -9.63
C ALA A 116 -7.54 5.78 -8.51
N VAL A 117 -6.81 6.56 -7.71
CA VAL A 117 -5.99 6.01 -6.61
C VAL A 117 -6.84 5.32 -5.55
N SER A 118 -7.94 5.94 -5.13
CA SER A 118 -8.85 5.37 -4.13
C SER A 118 -9.58 4.12 -4.65
N THR A 119 -9.91 4.08 -5.94
CA THR A 119 -10.49 2.89 -6.59
C THR A 119 -9.53 1.70 -6.54
N GLU A 120 -8.25 1.89 -6.89
CA GLU A 120 -7.26 0.81 -6.80
C GLU A 120 -7.04 0.36 -5.35
N ALA A 121 -6.95 1.30 -4.41
CA ALA A 121 -6.84 0.97 -2.99
C ALA A 121 -8.06 0.18 -2.45
N LEU A 122 -9.28 0.48 -2.92
CA LEU A 122 -10.48 -0.28 -2.57
C LEU A 122 -10.48 -1.68 -3.19
N LYS A 123 -10.03 -1.85 -4.44
CA LYS A 123 -9.85 -3.18 -5.05
C LYS A 123 -8.85 -4.03 -4.29
N ASP A 124 -7.72 -3.45 -3.90
CA ASP A 124 -6.72 -4.12 -3.06
C ASP A 124 -7.30 -4.50 -1.69
N ARG A 125 -8.20 -3.66 -1.14
CA ARG A 125 -8.90 -3.96 0.11
C ARG A 125 -9.84 -5.13 -0.02
N VAL A 126 -10.61 -5.22 -1.10
CA VAL A 126 -11.49 -6.37 -1.41
C VAL A 126 -10.68 -7.65 -1.48
N ALA A 127 -9.59 -7.65 -2.25
CA ALA A 127 -8.71 -8.81 -2.37
C ALA A 127 -8.12 -9.23 -1.00
N SER A 128 -7.71 -8.24 -0.20
CA SER A 128 -7.18 -8.48 1.15
C SER A 128 -8.24 -8.96 2.15
N ALA A 129 -9.48 -8.50 2.03
CA ALA A 129 -10.59 -8.93 2.87
C ALA A 129 -10.91 -10.40 2.60
N LYS A 130 -11.02 -10.79 1.32
CA LYS A 130 -11.19 -12.19 0.91
C LYS A 130 -10.06 -13.08 1.43
N LEU A 131 -8.79 -12.68 1.22
CA LEU A 131 -7.64 -13.47 1.68
C LEU A 131 -7.68 -13.73 3.20
N ARG A 132 -8.16 -12.75 3.97
CA ARG A 132 -8.29 -12.82 5.44
C ARG A 132 -9.63 -13.39 5.91
N ARG A 133 -10.53 -13.76 4.99
CA ARG A 133 -11.90 -14.21 5.28
C ARG A 133 -12.69 -13.20 6.12
N ASP A 134 -12.44 -11.92 5.88
CA ASP A 134 -13.07 -10.80 6.57
C ASP A 134 -14.33 -10.35 5.80
N VAL A 135 -15.44 -11.02 6.06
CA VAL A 135 -16.72 -10.76 5.39
C VAL A 135 -17.19 -9.32 5.63
N GLY A 136 -17.08 -8.81 6.87
CA GLY A 136 -17.55 -7.47 7.21
C GLY A 136 -16.82 -6.37 6.44
N ALA A 137 -15.49 -6.46 6.31
CA ALA A 137 -14.74 -5.50 5.51
C ALA A 137 -15.06 -5.62 4.00
N PHE A 138 -15.28 -6.84 3.51
CA PHE A 138 -15.67 -7.08 2.11
C PHE A 138 -17.03 -6.46 1.80
N GLU A 139 -18.02 -6.76 2.64
CA GLU A 139 -19.38 -6.25 2.57
C GLU A 139 -19.41 -4.72 2.61
N GLN A 140 -18.67 -4.11 3.53
CA GLN A 140 -18.59 -2.65 3.65
C GLN A 140 -18.04 -1.99 2.38
N VAL A 141 -17.03 -2.59 1.73
CA VAL A 141 -16.51 -2.07 0.45
C VAL A 141 -17.54 -2.22 -0.67
N LEU A 142 -18.20 -3.36 -0.78
CA LEU A 142 -19.19 -3.61 -1.83
C LEU A 142 -20.42 -2.70 -1.66
N ALA A 143 -20.94 -2.55 -0.44
CA ALA A 143 -22.04 -1.64 -0.13
C ALA A 143 -21.70 -0.18 -0.50
N ALA A 144 -20.48 0.26 -0.19
CA ALA A 144 -19.99 1.57 -0.60
C ALA A 144 -19.88 1.71 -2.13
N ALA A 145 -19.40 0.67 -2.80
CA ALA A 145 -19.27 0.67 -4.26
C ALA A 145 -20.63 0.75 -4.96
N VAL A 146 -21.66 0.08 -4.42
CA VAL A 146 -23.04 0.18 -4.91
C VAL A 146 -23.60 1.59 -4.65
N SER A 147 -23.46 2.09 -3.42
CA SER A 147 -24.03 3.38 -3.00
C SER A 147 -23.49 4.57 -3.80
N TRP A 148 -22.20 4.54 -4.16
CA TRP A 148 -21.53 5.64 -4.85
C TRP A 148 -21.29 5.38 -6.35
N ASP A 149 -21.89 4.31 -6.89
CA ASP A 149 -21.73 3.93 -8.30
C ASP A 149 -20.25 3.80 -8.71
N LEU A 150 -19.45 3.15 -7.86
CA LEU A 150 -18.04 2.86 -8.12
C LEU A 150 -17.93 1.56 -8.93
N VAL A 151 -18.38 1.61 -10.19
CA VAL A 151 -18.50 0.44 -11.08
C VAL A 151 -17.24 -0.43 -11.09
N ALA A 152 -16.05 0.17 -11.18
CA ALA A 152 -14.80 -0.60 -11.22
C ALA A 152 -14.51 -1.39 -9.92
N VAL A 153 -14.88 -0.84 -8.75
CA VAL A 153 -14.74 -1.54 -7.47
C VAL A 153 -15.81 -2.62 -7.35
N ARG A 154 -17.06 -2.30 -7.71
CA ARG A 154 -18.20 -3.22 -7.72
C ARG A 154 -17.91 -4.46 -8.59
N THR A 155 -17.46 -4.27 -9.82
CA THR A 155 -17.11 -5.38 -10.72
C THR A 155 -15.97 -6.24 -10.17
N ALA A 156 -14.93 -5.63 -9.60
CA ALA A 156 -13.82 -6.37 -8.98
C ALA A 156 -14.27 -7.17 -7.74
N ALA A 157 -15.16 -6.60 -6.93
CA ALA A 157 -15.76 -7.28 -5.79
C ALA A 157 -16.64 -8.46 -6.21
N LEU A 158 -17.52 -8.28 -7.19
CA LEU A 158 -18.36 -9.36 -7.71
C LEU A 158 -17.53 -10.50 -8.32
N ASP A 159 -16.42 -10.19 -8.99
CA ASP A 159 -15.51 -11.21 -9.50
C ASP A 159 -14.82 -11.98 -8.35
N ALA A 160 -14.34 -11.27 -7.34
CA ALA A 160 -13.73 -11.87 -6.15
C ALA A 160 -14.71 -12.69 -5.30
N ALA A 161 -16.01 -12.35 -5.32
CA ALA A 161 -17.04 -13.02 -4.54
C ALA A 161 -17.37 -14.43 -5.04
N LYS A 162 -17.16 -14.73 -6.34
CA LYS A 162 -17.56 -16.01 -6.95
C LYS A 162 -17.03 -17.25 -6.22
N ASP A 163 -15.84 -17.15 -5.65
CA ASP A 163 -15.12 -18.20 -4.93
C ASP A 163 -14.84 -17.83 -3.46
N PHE A 164 -15.58 -16.87 -2.90
CA PHE A 164 -15.49 -16.49 -1.48
C PHE A 164 -16.58 -17.22 -0.66
N LEU A 165 -16.26 -18.43 -0.18
CA LEU A 165 -17.22 -19.32 0.48
C LEU A 165 -17.85 -18.71 1.74
N GLU A 166 -17.07 -18.05 2.59
CA GLU A 166 -17.59 -17.45 3.83
C GLU A 166 -18.62 -16.35 3.54
N LEU A 167 -18.43 -15.58 2.46
CA LEU A 167 -19.42 -14.60 2.02
C LEU A 167 -20.69 -15.27 1.49
N ARG A 168 -20.55 -16.42 0.81
CA ARG A 168 -21.68 -17.21 0.32
C ARG A 168 -22.52 -17.75 1.47
N ASP A 169 -21.88 -18.26 2.53
CA ASP A 169 -22.58 -18.76 3.71
C ASP A 169 -23.41 -17.65 4.39
N GLU A 170 -22.85 -16.44 4.53
CA GLU A 170 -23.55 -15.27 5.10
C GLU A 170 -24.69 -14.77 4.20
N TYR A 171 -24.54 -14.89 2.87
CA TYR A 171 -25.59 -14.60 1.90
C TYR A 171 -26.76 -15.58 2.01
N ASP A 172 -26.49 -16.89 2.03
CA ASP A 172 -27.53 -17.91 2.14
C ASP A 172 -28.24 -17.85 3.51
N ALA A 173 -27.54 -17.39 4.56
CA ALA A 173 -28.12 -17.10 5.87
C ALA A 173 -28.98 -15.82 5.90
N GLY A 174 -28.88 -14.95 4.90
CA GLY A 174 -29.60 -13.67 4.85
C GLY A 174 -29.07 -12.61 5.84
N ASN A 175 -27.80 -12.72 6.23
CA ASN A 175 -27.18 -11.80 7.20
C ASN A 175 -26.56 -10.55 6.56
N LEU A 176 -26.40 -10.55 5.23
CA LEU A 176 -25.81 -9.44 4.49
C LEU A 176 -26.79 -8.27 4.32
N LEU A 177 -26.24 -7.08 4.12
CA LEU A 177 -26.98 -5.87 3.75
C LEU A 177 -27.85 -6.12 2.50
N PRO A 178 -29.08 -5.60 2.45
CA PRO A 178 -30.00 -5.84 1.33
C PRO A 178 -29.41 -5.43 -0.03
N GLU A 179 -28.71 -4.30 -0.10
CA GLU A 179 -28.08 -3.81 -1.33
C GLU A 179 -26.94 -4.72 -1.80
N VAL A 180 -26.17 -5.28 -0.87
CA VAL A 180 -25.10 -6.23 -1.17
C VAL A 180 -25.68 -7.56 -1.64
N SER A 181 -26.73 -8.03 -0.98
CA SER A 181 -27.44 -9.26 -1.36
C SER A 181 -28.04 -9.16 -2.77
N CYS A 182 -28.69 -8.03 -3.09
CA CYS A 182 -29.25 -7.80 -4.43
C CYS A 182 -28.17 -7.86 -5.53
N ASP A 183 -27.00 -7.31 -5.24
CA ASP A 183 -25.85 -7.34 -6.14
C ASP A 183 -25.26 -8.74 -6.33
N LEU A 184 -25.10 -9.47 -5.22
CA LEU A 184 -24.56 -10.83 -5.23
C LEU A 184 -25.52 -11.81 -5.90
N GLN A 185 -26.83 -11.56 -5.86
CA GLN A 185 -27.80 -12.36 -6.60
C GLN A 185 -27.47 -12.43 -8.10
N ALA A 186 -26.84 -11.41 -8.69
CA ALA A 186 -26.46 -11.41 -10.10
C ALA A 186 -25.41 -12.48 -10.47
N ILE A 187 -24.65 -12.98 -9.50
CA ILE A 187 -23.64 -14.03 -9.71
C ILE A 187 -24.04 -15.39 -9.13
N TRP A 188 -25.11 -15.44 -8.35
CA TRP A 188 -25.47 -16.58 -7.48
C TRP A 188 -26.90 -17.08 -7.64
N ALA A 189 -27.71 -16.40 -8.44
CA ALA A 189 -28.98 -16.92 -8.96
C ALA A 189 -28.75 -18.07 -9.95
#